data_AF-A0A9X1YED0-F1
#
_entry.id   AF-A0A9X1YED0-F1
#
_cell.length_a   1.000
_cell.length_b   1.000
_cell.length_c   1.000
_cell.angle_alpha   90.00
_cell.angle_beta   90.00
_cell.angle_gamma   90.00
#
_symmetry.space_group_name_H-M   'P 1'
#
loop_
_entity.id
_entity.type
_entity.pdbx_description
1 polymer ?
#
loop_
_entity_poly.entity_id
_entity_poly.type
_entity_poly.pdbx_seq_one_letter_code
_entity_poly.pdbx_strand_id
1 'polypeptide(L)'
;MHAVADNFTTTVSERLADALRRRWGVFRSPAKMLARAIGHDPRACQNWLSANNAPHLAHVIELMADDPHVEEVILDLVRDRRAARGKSHADDHA
;
A
#
# COMPACT_ATOMS: atom_id res chain seq x y z
N MET A 1 -10.48 18.73 -17.87
CA MET A 1 -11.46 17.88 -17.16
C MET A 1 -10.83 16.51 -16.90
N HIS A 2 -10.06 16.35 -15.81
CA HIS A 2 -9.52 15.05 -15.40
C HIS A 2 -10.13 14.74 -14.03
N ALA A 3 -11.12 13.86 -14.03
CA ALA A 3 -12.01 13.63 -12.90
C ALA A 3 -11.63 12.32 -12.16
N VAL A 4 -11.48 12.41 -10.83
CA VAL A 4 -11.81 11.35 -9.86
C VAL A 4 -10.99 10.02 -9.94
N ALA A 5 -9.87 9.96 -10.66
CA ALA A 5 -9.00 8.77 -10.69
C ALA A 5 -7.90 8.76 -9.60
N ASP A 6 -7.62 9.90 -8.96
CA ASP A 6 -6.38 10.09 -8.18
C ASP A 6 -6.50 9.84 -6.66
N ASN A 7 -7.70 9.53 -6.14
CA ASN A 7 -7.85 9.30 -4.69
C ASN A 7 -7.42 7.89 -4.27
N PHE A 8 -7.74 6.86 -5.07
CA PHE A 8 -7.48 5.47 -4.69
C PHE A 8 -5.98 5.13 -4.66
N THR A 9 -5.21 5.54 -5.67
CA THR A 9 -3.77 5.27 -5.74
C THR A 9 -3.01 5.95 -4.60
N THR A 10 -3.43 7.16 -4.23
CA THR A 10 -2.91 7.91 -3.08
C THR A 10 -3.20 7.16 -1.78
N THR A 11 -4.46 6.77 -1.55
CA THR A 11 -4.84 5.97 -0.37
C THR A 11 -4.06 4.65 -0.28
N VAL A 12 -3.85 3.95 -1.39
CA VAL A 12 -3.05 2.71 -1.42
C VAL A 12 -1.61 2.99 -1.00
N SER A 13 -0.99 4.02 -1.57
CA SER A 13 0.41 4.38 -1.29
C SER A 13 0.59 4.81 0.17
N GLU A 14 -0.34 5.59 0.72
CA GLU A 14 -0.33 6.02 2.12
C GLU A 14 -0.49 4.85 3.09
N ARG A 15 -1.52 4.00 2.88
CA ARG A 15 -1.76 2.86 3.77
C ARG A 15 -0.62 1.85 3.77
N LEU A 16 -0.03 1.59 2.61
CA LEU A 16 1.16 0.75 2.53
C LEU A 16 2.37 1.42 3.18
N ALA A 17 2.58 2.72 2.97
CA ALA A 17 3.66 3.44 3.63
C ALA A 17 3.57 3.35 5.16
N ASP A 18 2.37 3.47 5.72
CA ASP A 18 2.15 3.37 7.17
C ASP A 18 2.44 1.96 7.71
N ALA A 19 1.98 0.92 7.00
CA ALA A 19 2.31 -0.46 7.34
C ALA A 19 3.83 -0.70 7.34
N LEU A 20 4.51 -0.21 6.29
CA LEU A 20 5.97 -0.33 6.16
C LEU A 20 6.71 0.46 7.23
N ARG A 21 6.27 1.68 7.57
CA ARG A 21 6.87 2.47 8.65
C ARG A 21 6.71 1.81 10.00
N ARG A 22 5.56 1.17 10.27
CA ARG A 22 5.33 0.41 11.50
C ARG A 22 6.34 -0.73 11.66
N ARG A 23 6.60 -1.47 10.58
CA ARG A 23 7.53 -2.62 10.58
C ARG A 23 8.99 -2.22 10.56
N TRP A 24 9.36 -1.30 9.67
CA TRP A 24 10.76 -0.98 9.35
C TRP A 24 11.26 0.34 9.94
N GLY A 25 10.36 1.21 10.40
CA GLY A 25 10.70 2.54 10.94
C GLY A 25 11.51 2.50 12.23
N VAL A 26 11.54 1.37 12.92
CA VAL A 26 12.36 1.16 14.13
C VAL A 26 13.87 1.09 13.82
N PHE A 27 14.26 0.85 12.58
CA PHE A 27 15.67 0.74 12.20
C PHE A 27 16.29 2.11 11.93
N ARG A 28 17.59 2.24 12.19
CA ARG A 28 18.37 3.46 11.87
C ARG A 28 18.31 3.85 10.39
N SER A 29 18.12 2.87 9.51
CA SER A 29 17.99 3.11 8.06
C SER A 29 16.88 2.21 7.49
N PRO A 30 15.59 2.61 7.65
CA PRO A 30 14.44 1.78 7.28
C PRO A 30 14.47 1.32 5.82
N ALA A 31 14.75 2.24 4.89
CA ALA A 31 14.80 1.94 3.46
C ALA A 31 15.87 0.91 3.09
N LYS A 32 17.05 0.95 3.74
CA LYS A 32 18.12 -0.03 3.50
C LYS A 32 17.77 -1.41 4.07
N MET A 33 17.14 -1.44 5.24
CA MET A 33 16.72 -2.70 5.86
C MET A 33 15.60 -3.37 5.06
N LEU A 34 14.61 -2.59 4.65
CA LEU A 34 13.55 -3.02 3.76
C LEU A 34 14.11 -3.56 2.43
N ALA A 35 14.97 -2.80 1.76
CA ALA A 35 15.61 -3.19 0.51
C ALA A 35 16.37 -4.52 0.62
N ARG A 36 17.07 -4.75 1.75
CA ARG A 36 17.79 -6.00 2.02
C ARG A 36 16.84 -7.18 2.23
N ALA A 37 15.71 -6.96 2.89
CA ALA A 37 14.75 -8.03 3.18
C ALA A 37 14.07 -8.55 1.91
N ILE A 38 13.70 -7.65 1.00
CA ILE A 38 12.95 -8.00 -0.23
C ILE A 38 13.80 -8.08 -1.50
N GLY A 39 15.10 -7.78 -1.41
CA GLY A 39 16.00 -7.80 -2.57
C GLY A 39 15.74 -6.69 -3.60
N HIS A 40 15.46 -5.46 -3.16
CA HIS A 40 15.21 -4.31 -4.06
C HIS A 40 16.13 -3.12 -3.77
N ASP A 41 15.86 -1.99 -4.42
CA ASP A 41 16.69 -0.80 -4.44
C ASP A 41 16.28 0.14 -3.29
N PRO A 42 17.23 0.65 -2.48
CA PRO A 42 16.91 1.52 -1.35
C PRO A 42 16.15 2.80 -1.72
N ARG A 43 16.32 3.35 -2.93
CA ARG A 43 15.57 4.53 -3.36
C ARG A 43 14.11 4.20 -3.64
N ALA A 44 13.84 3.04 -4.26
CA ALA A 44 12.47 2.55 -4.42
C ALA A 44 11.80 2.35 -3.05
N CYS A 45 12.47 1.67 -2.12
CA CYS A 45 11.97 1.47 -0.77
C CYS A 45 11.75 2.80 -0.01
N GLN A 46 12.62 3.79 -0.20
CA GLN A 46 12.42 5.13 0.37
C GLN A 46 11.16 5.81 -0.21
N ASN A 47 10.90 5.67 -1.51
CA ASN A 47 9.69 6.23 -2.12
C ASN A 47 8.42 5.59 -1.55
N TRP A 48 8.43 4.27 -1.32
CA TRP A 48 7.30 3.57 -0.68
C TRP A 48 7.09 4.02 0.76
N LEU A 49 8.18 4.12 1.54
CA LEU A 49 8.14 4.65 2.91
C LEU A 49 7.70 6.11 2.97
N SER A 50 7.83 6.87 1.87
CA SER A 50 7.38 8.26 1.77
C SER A 50 5.99 8.40 1.14
N ALA A 51 5.31 7.30 0.80
CA ALA A 51 4.04 7.30 0.06
C ALA A 51 4.09 7.99 -1.32
N ASN A 52 5.29 8.15 -1.91
CA ASN A 52 5.44 8.76 -3.23
C ASN A 52 4.90 7.85 -4.34
N ASN A 53 5.03 6.54 -4.15
CA ASN A 53 4.44 5.51 -5.01
C ASN A 53 4.22 4.23 -4.20
N ALA A 54 3.39 3.34 -4.73
CA ALA A 54 3.18 2.01 -4.16
C ALA A 54 4.19 0.98 -4.72
N PRO A 55 4.51 -0.08 -3.95
CA PRO A 55 5.21 -1.25 -4.47
C PRO A 55 4.40 -1.93 -5.60
N HIS A 56 5.10 -2.48 -6.59
CA HIS A 56 4.47 -3.36 -7.59
C HIS A 56 4.02 -4.68 -6.96
N LEU A 57 3.08 -5.38 -7.61
CA LEU A 57 2.43 -6.58 -7.08
C LEU A 57 3.41 -7.66 -6.57
N ALA A 58 4.49 -7.93 -7.30
CA ALA A 58 5.50 -8.91 -6.85
C ALA A 58 6.10 -8.53 -5.48
N HIS A 59 6.44 -7.25 -5.29
CA HIS A 59 6.94 -6.76 -4.01
C HIS A 59 5.86 -6.75 -2.93
N VAL A 60 4.60 -6.47 -3.28
CA VAL A 60 3.50 -6.56 -2.31
C VAL A 60 3.39 -7.99 -1.76
N ILE A 61 3.50 -9.01 -2.61
CA ILE A 61 3.44 -10.41 -2.19
C ILE A 61 4.61 -10.76 -1.27
N GLU A 62 5.83 -10.35 -1.59
CA GLU A 62 7.00 -10.53 -0.71
C GLU A 62 6.81 -9.84 0.65
N LEU A 63 6.24 -8.63 0.66
CA LEU A 63 5.98 -7.89 1.89
C LEU A 63 4.89 -8.54 2.74
N MET A 64 3.85 -9.11 2.11
CA MET A 64 2.82 -9.88 2.80
C MET A 64 3.39 -11.18 3.40
N ALA A 65 4.34 -11.81 2.71
CA ALA A 65 5.02 -13.00 3.21
C ALA A 65 5.96 -12.69 4.40
N ASP A 66 6.60 -11.51 4.44
CA ASP A 66 7.44 -11.07 5.56
C ASP A 66 6.63 -10.58 6.78
N ASP A 67 5.53 -9.87 6.55
CA ASP A 67 4.74 -9.25 7.61
C ASP A 67 3.22 -9.41 7.40
N PRO A 68 2.52 -10.21 8.25
CA PRO A 68 1.08 -10.42 8.13
C PRO A 68 0.26 -9.12 8.29
N HIS A 69 0.81 -8.07 8.91
CA HIS A 69 0.11 -6.79 8.98
C HIS A 69 -0.01 -6.11 7.60
N VAL A 70 0.94 -6.33 6.70
CA VAL A 70 0.84 -5.83 5.32
C VAL A 70 -0.30 -6.54 4.59
N GLU A 71 -0.48 -7.84 4.83
CA GLU A 71 -1.62 -8.60 4.30
C GLU A 71 -2.96 -8.04 4.79
N GLU A 72 -3.11 -7.79 6.09
CA GLU A 72 -4.33 -7.17 6.65
C GLU A 72 -4.68 -5.84 5.96
N VAL A 73 -3.67 -4.99 5.77
CA VAL A 73 -3.84 -3.68 5.12
C VAL A 73 -4.33 -3.82 3.68
N ILE A 74 -3.77 -4.75 2.91
CA ILE A 74 -4.22 -5.06 1.54
C ILE A 74 -5.66 -5.60 1.53
N LEU A 75 -5.99 -6.52 2.44
CA LEU A 75 -7.33 -7.08 2.53
C LEU A 75 -8.37 -6.02 2.88
N ASP A 76 -8.05 -5.08 3.75
CA ASP A 76 -8.90 -3.94 4.07
C ASP A 76 -9.10 -3.00 2.87
N LEU A 77 -8.04 -2.68 2.12
CA LEU A 77 -8.17 -1.90 0.87
C LEU A 77 -9.11 -2.59 -0.14
N VAL A 78 -9.07 -3.92 -0.23
CA VAL A 78 -9.99 -4.69 -1.07
C VAL A 78 -11.42 -4.62 -0.54
N ARG A 79 -11.63 -4.72 0.77
CA ARG A 79 -12.95 -4.58 1.41
C ARG A 79 -13.55 -3.19 1.13
N ASP A 80 -12.76 -2.14 1.31
CA ASP A 80 -13.17 -0.76 1.04
C ASP A 80 -13.56 -0.59 -0.43
N ARG A 81 -12.77 -1.16 -1.35
CA ARG A 81 -13.06 -1.08 -2.79
C ARG A 81 -14.33 -1.84 -3.17
N ARG A 82 -14.58 -3.00 -2.54
CA ARG A 82 -15.83 -3.77 -2.73
C ARG A 82 -17.04 -2.99 -2.19
N ALA A 83 -16.94 -2.42 -1.00
CA ALA A 83 -18.00 -1.62 -0.39
C ALA A 83 -18.34 -0.38 -1.25
N ALA A 84 -17.31 0.31 -1.78
CA ALA A 84 -17.51 1.45 -2.67
C ALA A 84 -18.28 1.06 -3.96
N ARG A 85 -18.00 -0.11 -4.54
CA ARG A 85 -18.74 -0.61 -5.72
C ARG A 85 -20.16 -1.04 -5.37
N GLY A 86 -20.38 -1.64 -4.21
CA GLY A 86 -21.70 -2.08 -3.75
C GLY A 86 -22.65 -0.92 -3.47
N LYS A 87 -22.15 0.20 -2.91
CA LYS A 87 -22.92 1.43 -2.72
C LYS A 87 -23.38 2.02 -4.05
N SER A 88 -22.49 2.12 -5.04
CA SER A 88 -22.83 2.63 -6.37
C SER A 88 -23.94 1.85 -7.07
N HIS A 89 -24.13 0.56 -6.75
CA HIS A 89 -25.19 -0.25 -7.36
C HIS A 89 -26.54 -0.17 -6.62
N ALA A 90 -26.53 0.25 -5.35
CA ALA A 90 -27.74 0.44 -4.55
C ALA A 90 -28.39 1.81 -4.80
N ASP A 91 -27.57 2.83 -5.14
CA ASP A 91 -28.03 4.20 -5.37
C ASP A 91 -28.64 4.41 -6.79
N ASP A 92 -28.39 3.50 -7.75
CA ASP A 92 -28.93 3.58 -9.13
C ASP A 92 -30.38 3.06 -9.26
N HIS A 93 -30.98 2.54 -8.19
CA HIS A 93 -32.32 1.94 -8.18
C HIS A 93 -33.31 2.61 -7.21
N ALA A 94 -32.97 3.78 -6.68
CA ALA A 94 -33.85 4.63 -5.85
C ALA A 94 -34.31 5.87 -6.63
#